data_AF-A0A6B2NPR9-F1
#
_entry.id   AF-A0A6B2NPR9-F1
#
_cell.length_a   1.000
_cell.length_b   1.000
_cell.length_c   1.000
_cell.angle_alpha   90.00
_cell.angle_beta   90.00
_cell.angle_gamma   90.00
#
_symmetry.space_group_name_H-M   'P 1'
#
loop_
_entity.id
_entity.type
_entity.pdbx_description
1 polymer ?
#
loop_
_entity_poly.entity_id
_entity_poly.type
_entity_poly.pdbx_seq_one_letter_code
_entity_poly.pdbx_strand_id
1 'polypeptide(L)'
;MTHPDLSAEIGGIFLGNVQDRWQGKPPSAIQKNRVPGYQTITPTGFAEDVQADLTVHGGEEKAIHHYARDHYAAWQHEGHMVAGMEPAAFGENITTIGLTEENLCIGDILGLGTGWPDLTGPV
;
A
#
# COMPACT_ATOMS: atom_id res chain seq x y z
N MET A 1 -15.63 9.64 21.46
CA MET A 1 -14.34 10.23 21.08
C MET A 1 -14.48 10.61 19.62
N THR A 2 -14.30 11.88 19.26
CA THR A 2 -14.30 12.30 17.86
C THR A 2 -12.99 11.78 17.26
N HIS A 3 -13.07 10.85 16.32
CA HIS A 3 -11.92 10.52 15.49
C HIS A 3 -11.51 11.80 14.75
N PRO A 4 -10.23 12.20 14.78
CA PRO A 4 -9.79 13.34 14.00
C PRO A 4 -10.07 13.07 12.51
N ASP A 5 -10.34 14.13 11.74
CA ASP A 5 -10.42 14.00 10.29
C ASP A 5 -9.05 13.56 9.77
N LEU A 6 -8.94 12.27 9.41
CA LEU A 6 -7.72 11.67 8.89
C LEU A 6 -7.61 11.99 7.40
N SER A 7 -6.47 12.58 7.02
CA SER A 7 -6.16 12.80 5.61
C SER A 7 -4.66 12.77 5.39
N ALA A 8 -4.23 12.29 4.22
CA ALA A 8 -2.84 12.36 3.79
C ALA A 8 -2.75 12.39 2.27
N GLU A 9 -1.63 12.89 1.78
CA GLU A 9 -1.26 12.81 0.39
C GLU A 9 -0.68 11.43 0.05
N ILE A 10 -1.11 10.87 -1.07
CA ILE A 10 -0.52 9.65 -1.63
C ILE A 10 0.87 10.01 -2.21
N GLY A 11 1.92 9.54 -1.54
CA GLY A 11 3.31 9.72 -1.96
C GLY A 11 3.69 8.90 -3.19
N GLY A 12 2.84 7.98 -3.65
CA GLY A 12 2.97 7.23 -4.89
C GLY A 12 2.03 6.03 -4.96
N ILE A 13 1.78 5.57 -6.19
CA ILE A 13 1.12 4.29 -6.47
C ILE A 13 2.16 3.37 -7.10
N PHE A 14 2.24 2.13 -6.63
CA PHE A 14 3.22 1.15 -7.03
C PHE A 14 2.55 -0.18 -7.38
N LEU A 15 2.88 -0.71 -8.55
CA LEU A 15 2.33 -1.95 -9.06
C LEU A 15 3.46 -2.87 -9.52
N GLY A 16 3.23 -4.18 -9.49
CA GLY A 16 4.25 -5.18 -9.77
C GLY A 16 3.68 -6.44 -10.42
N ASN A 17 4.59 -7.21 -11.00
CA ASN A 17 4.32 -8.52 -11.59
C ASN A 17 5.09 -9.60 -10.82
N VAL A 18 4.68 -10.85 -10.98
CA VAL A 18 5.39 -12.01 -10.45
C VAL A 18 6.75 -12.15 -11.14
N GLN A 19 7.80 -12.34 -10.34
CA GLN A 19 9.18 -12.50 -10.81
C GLN A 19 9.91 -13.60 -10.03
N ASP A 20 10.77 -14.35 -10.70
CA ASP A 20 11.76 -15.22 -10.05
C ASP A 20 12.89 -14.35 -9.47
N ARG A 21 12.86 -14.13 -8.16
CA ARG A 21 13.80 -13.21 -7.50
C ARG A 21 14.95 -13.90 -6.78
N TRP A 22 14.73 -15.12 -6.29
CA TRP A 22 15.73 -15.85 -5.51
C TRP A 22 15.78 -17.32 -5.91
N GLN A 23 17.00 -17.84 -6.07
CA GLN A 23 17.22 -19.23 -6.42
C GLN A 23 16.65 -20.17 -5.34
N GLY A 24 15.87 -21.16 -5.76
CA GLY A 24 15.27 -22.14 -4.84
C GLY A 24 14.10 -21.61 -4.00
N LYS A 25 13.57 -20.42 -4.32
CA LYS A 25 12.36 -19.87 -3.71
C LYS A 25 11.24 -19.75 -4.77
N PRO A 26 9.96 -19.82 -4.35
CA PRO A 26 8.85 -19.52 -5.26
C PRO A 26 8.94 -18.10 -5.83
N PRO A 27 8.35 -17.86 -7.02
CA PRO A 27 8.21 -16.53 -7.59
C PRO A 27 7.51 -15.56 -6.63
N SER A 28 7.86 -14.28 -6.70
CA SER A 28 7.34 -13.23 -5.82
C SER A 28 6.92 -11.99 -6.62
N ALA A 29 5.86 -11.32 -6.17
CA ALA A 29 5.40 -10.03 -6.70
C ALA A 29 5.72 -8.84 -5.76
N ILE A 30 6.66 -9.03 -4.81
CA ILE A 30 6.99 -8.00 -3.82
C ILE A 30 7.61 -6.74 -4.44
N GLN A 31 8.35 -6.88 -5.55
CA GLN A 31 8.91 -5.72 -6.23
C GLN A 31 7.83 -5.02 -7.03
N LYS A 32 7.57 -3.77 -6.66
CA LYS A 32 6.67 -2.89 -7.38
C LYS A 32 7.44 -1.67 -7.87
N ASN A 33 6.93 -1.05 -8.93
CA ASN A 33 7.47 0.18 -9.50
C ASN A 33 6.42 1.27 -9.49
N ARG A 34 6.86 2.51 -9.36
CA ARG A 34 5.97 3.67 -9.41
C ARG A 34 5.27 3.74 -10.76
N VAL A 35 3.96 3.92 -10.74
CA VAL A 35 3.15 4.12 -11.94
C VAL A 35 2.58 5.54 -12.01
N PRO A 36 2.59 6.20 -13.17
CA PRO A 36 1.99 7.52 -13.34
C PRO A 36 0.48 7.41 -13.60
N GLY A 37 -0.23 8.53 -13.39
CA GLY A 37 -1.62 8.67 -13.79
C GLY A 37 -2.63 7.96 -12.88
N TYR A 38 -3.89 7.99 -13.30
CA TYR A 38 -5.00 7.33 -12.59
C TYR A 38 -4.90 5.82 -12.74
N GLN A 39 -5.21 5.12 -11.65
CA GLN A 39 -5.22 3.66 -11.61
C GLN A 39 -6.60 3.14 -11.26
N THR A 40 -6.97 2.01 -11.87
CA THR A 40 -8.24 1.34 -11.61
C THR A 40 -8.08 0.38 -10.44
N ILE A 41 -8.98 0.46 -9.47
CA ILE A 41 -9.07 -0.47 -8.35
C ILE A 41 -10.29 -1.38 -8.58
N THR A 42 -10.08 -2.68 -8.37
CA THR A 42 -11.08 -3.73 -8.36
C THR A 42 -11.27 -4.25 -6.92
N PRO A 43 -12.31 -5.04 -6.62
CA PRO A 43 -12.49 -5.62 -5.28
C PRO A 43 -11.28 -6.39 -4.75
N THR A 44 -10.45 -6.94 -5.63
CA THR A 44 -9.28 -7.76 -5.26
C THR A 44 -7.93 -7.03 -5.40
N GLY A 45 -7.94 -5.74 -5.76
CA GLY A 45 -6.73 -4.91 -5.84
C GLY A 45 -6.67 -4.02 -7.09
N PHE A 46 -5.53 -3.36 -7.30
CA PHE A 46 -5.30 -2.60 -8.53
C PHE A 46 -5.31 -3.51 -9.76
N ALA A 47 -5.97 -3.08 -10.84
CA ALA A 47 -6.19 -3.92 -12.02
C ALA A 47 -4.90 -4.41 -12.69
N GLU A 48 -3.83 -3.60 -12.64
CA GLU A 48 -2.53 -3.89 -13.25
C GLU A 48 -1.50 -4.43 -12.24
N ASP A 49 -1.91 -4.73 -11.01
CA ASP A 49 -1.05 -5.33 -9.98
C ASP A 49 -1.29 -6.84 -9.86
N VAL A 50 -0.23 -7.61 -9.64
CA VAL A 50 -0.33 -9.06 -9.49
C VAL A 50 0.02 -9.48 -8.05
N GLN A 51 -0.76 -10.43 -7.54
CA GLN A 51 -0.52 -11.12 -6.27
C GLN A 51 -0.04 -12.55 -6.59
N ALA A 52 1.12 -12.95 -6.05
CA ALA A 52 1.81 -14.17 -6.50
C ALA A 52 1.16 -15.48 -6.03
N ASP A 53 0.69 -15.54 -4.78
CA ASP A 53 0.04 -16.72 -4.20
C ASP A 53 -1.26 -16.30 -3.53
N LEU A 54 -2.38 -16.55 -4.20
CA LEU A 54 -3.71 -16.16 -3.74
C LEU A 54 -4.26 -17.02 -2.58
N THR A 55 -3.57 -18.10 -2.20
CA THR A 55 -3.98 -18.94 -1.07
C THR A 55 -3.62 -18.28 0.27
N VAL A 56 -2.54 -17.50 0.28
CA VAL A 56 -2.02 -16.81 1.46
C VAL A 56 -2.05 -15.29 1.31
N HIS A 57 -1.73 -14.78 0.13
CA HIS A 57 -1.69 -13.35 -0.18
C HIS A 57 -2.92 -12.93 -0.97
N GLY A 58 -3.30 -11.65 -0.90
CA GLY A 58 -4.40 -11.14 -1.72
C GLY A 58 -5.82 -11.54 -1.31
N GLY A 59 -6.73 -11.40 -2.27
CA GLY A 59 -8.18 -11.43 -2.02
C GLY A 59 -8.72 -10.09 -1.50
N GLU A 60 -10.03 -9.98 -1.31
CA GLU A 60 -10.71 -8.72 -0.97
C GLU A 60 -10.16 -8.07 0.30
N GLU A 61 -9.92 -8.88 1.34
CA GLU A 61 -9.38 -8.42 2.63
C GLU A 61 -7.90 -8.00 2.59
N LYS A 62 -7.18 -8.30 1.49
CA LYS A 62 -5.76 -7.96 1.30
C LYS A 62 -5.51 -7.37 -0.09
N ALA A 63 -6.51 -6.64 -0.60
CA ALA A 63 -6.54 -6.11 -1.96
C ALA A 63 -5.48 -5.03 -2.21
N ILE A 64 -5.22 -4.19 -1.20
CA ILE A 64 -4.29 -3.06 -1.27
C ILE A 64 -3.36 -3.11 -0.06
N HIS A 65 -2.07 -3.00 -0.32
CA HIS A 65 -1.06 -2.86 0.74
C HIS A 65 -0.68 -1.38 0.90
N HIS A 66 -0.86 -0.84 2.10
CA HIS A 66 -0.42 0.50 2.47
C HIS A 66 0.81 0.41 3.39
N TYR A 67 1.74 1.35 3.24
CA TYR A 67 2.86 1.48 4.16
C TYR A 67 3.21 2.95 4.44
N ALA A 68 3.36 3.29 5.72
CA ALA A 68 3.71 4.62 6.16
C ALA A 68 5.16 4.95 5.79
N ARG A 69 5.37 5.97 4.97
CA ARG A 69 6.71 6.43 4.58
C ARG A 69 7.47 7.01 5.78
N ASP A 70 6.77 7.44 6.81
CA ASP A 70 7.30 7.93 8.07
C ASP A 70 8.37 6.98 8.66
N HIS A 71 8.20 5.66 8.47
CA HIS A 71 9.12 4.64 8.99
C HIS A 71 10.43 4.51 8.22
N TYR A 72 10.52 5.06 7.00
CA TYR A 72 11.69 4.85 6.13
C TYR A 72 12.98 5.42 6.74
N ALA A 73 12.87 6.59 7.38
CA ALA A 73 14.02 7.22 8.02
C ALA A 73 14.55 6.37 9.19
N ALA A 74 13.66 5.75 9.96
CA ALA A 74 14.03 4.87 11.06
C ALA A 74 14.76 3.62 10.53
N TRP A 75 14.23 2.94 9.51
CA TRP A 75 14.89 1.76 8.93
C TRP A 75 16.26 2.07 8.33
N GLN A 76 16.44 3.25 7.72
CA GLN A 76 17.74 3.70 7.24
C GLN A 76 18.71 3.95 8.39
N HIS A 77 18.23 4.58 9.47
CA HIS A 77 19.03 4.84 10.66
C HIS A 77 19.48 3.55 11.37
N GLU A 78 18.60 2.57 11.45
CA GLU A 78 18.87 1.25 12.05
C GLU A 78 19.76 0.35 11.16
N GLY A 79 20.00 0.75 9.90
CA GLY A 79 20.81 -0.01 8.94
C GLY A 79 20.08 -1.19 8.30
N HIS A 80 18.75 -1.26 8.43
CA HIS A 80 17.90 -2.27 7.79
C HIS A 80 17.46 -1.88 6.37
N MET A 81 17.69 -0.62 5.99
CA MET A 81 17.42 -0.12 4.64
C MET A 81 18.59 0.69 4.10
N VAL A 82 18.87 0.53 2.81
CA VAL A 82 19.90 1.32 2.12
C VAL A 82 19.44 2.77 1.99
N ALA A 83 20.35 3.71 2.26
CA ALA A 83 20.08 5.13 2.08
C ALA A 83 19.68 5.44 0.63
N GLY A 84 18.61 6.23 0.45
CA GLY A 84 18.09 6.56 -0.88
C GLY A 84 17.24 5.46 -1.53
N MET A 85 16.87 4.40 -0.78
CA MET A 85 15.88 3.45 -1.27
C MET A 85 14.53 4.14 -1.49
N GLU A 86 14.00 3.98 -2.70
CA GLU A 86 12.69 4.51 -3.08
C GLU A 86 11.55 3.74 -2.40
N PRO A 87 10.34 4.34 -2.29
CA PRO A 87 9.18 3.63 -1.80
C PRO A 87 8.84 2.39 -2.65
N ALA A 88 8.00 1.50 -2.10
CA ALA A 88 7.74 0.11 -2.51
C ALA A 88 8.76 -0.94 -2.01
N ALA A 89 9.57 -0.59 -1.02
CA ALA A 89 10.60 -1.50 -0.46
C ALA A 89 9.97 -2.65 0.32
N PHE A 90 8.78 -2.43 0.89
CA PHE A 90 7.99 -3.41 1.63
C PHE A 90 6.89 -4.03 0.75
N GLY A 91 6.90 -3.75 -0.55
CA GLY A 91 5.89 -4.22 -1.50
C GLY A 91 4.53 -3.56 -1.34
N GLU A 92 4.47 -2.36 -0.78
CA GLU A 92 3.27 -1.55 -0.69
C GLU A 92 2.79 -1.05 -2.06
N ASN A 93 1.48 -0.98 -2.23
CA ASN A 93 0.86 -0.34 -3.39
C ASN A 93 0.74 1.17 -3.19
N ILE A 94 0.50 1.62 -1.96
CA ILE A 94 0.28 3.02 -1.61
C ILE A 94 1.20 3.37 -0.45
N THR A 95 1.85 4.52 -0.55
CA THR A 95 2.60 5.09 0.57
C THR A 95 2.10 6.50 0.87
N THR A 96 2.13 6.88 2.14
CA THR A 96 1.71 8.22 2.62
C THR A 96 2.67 8.72 3.68
N ILE A 97 2.58 10.01 4.01
CA ILE A 97 3.20 10.60 5.21
C ILE A 97 2.08 11.02 6.16
N GLY A 98 2.21 10.73 7.45
CA GLY A 98 1.27 11.15 8.50
C GLY A 98 0.07 10.24 8.73
N LEU A 99 -0.11 9.16 7.95
CA LEU A 99 -1.00 8.04 8.31
C LEU A 99 -0.14 6.87 8.76
N THR A 100 -0.19 6.56 10.05
CA THR A 100 0.60 5.53 10.71
C THR A 100 -0.31 4.66 11.57
N GLU A 101 0.26 3.59 12.11
CA GLU A 101 -0.43 2.65 13.00
C GLU A 101 -0.88 3.31 14.32
N GLU A 102 -0.36 4.49 14.66
CA GLU A 102 -0.77 5.24 15.86
C GLU A 102 -2.11 5.96 15.68
N ASN A 103 -2.48 6.29 14.43
CA ASN A 103 -3.69 7.06 14.13
C ASN A 103 -4.71 6.31 13.26
N LEU A 104 -4.28 5.26 12.55
CA LEU A 104 -5.17 4.34 11.85
C LEU A 104 -5.74 3.28 12.80
N CYS A 105 -7.04 3.09 12.73
CA CYS A 105 -7.77 2.07 13.47
C CYS A 105 -8.30 0.99 12.52
N ILE A 106 -8.41 -0.25 13.03
CA ILE A 106 -9.13 -1.31 12.32
C ILE A 106 -10.58 -0.87 12.14
N GLY A 107 -11.07 -0.92 10.90
CA GLY A 107 -12.42 -0.51 10.54
C GLY A 107 -12.55 0.93 10.05
N ASP A 108 -11.45 1.72 10.04
CA ASP A 108 -11.47 3.02 9.39
C ASP A 108 -11.79 2.89 7.90
N ILE A 109 -12.71 3.73 7.43
CA ILE A 109 -13.10 3.81 6.02
C ILE A 109 -12.51 5.10 5.46
N LEU A 110 -11.54 4.95 4.55
CA LEU A 110 -10.84 6.06 3.93
C LEU A 110 -11.29 6.22 2.47
N GLY A 111 -11.61 7.46 2.09
CA GLY A 111 -11.80 7.81 0.69
C GLY A 111 -10.45 7.95 -0.03
N LEU A 112 -10.32 7.33 -1.21
CA LEU A 112 -9.12 7.41 -2.03
C LEU A 112 -9.41 8.11 -3.37
N GLY A 113 -8.65 9.16 -3.68
CA GLY A 113 -8.82 9.95 -4.91
C GLY A 113 -9.97 10.97 -4.85
N THR A 114 -10.29 11.58 -5.98
CA THR A 114 -11.26 12.70 -6.06
C THR A 114 -12.72 12.24 -6.20
N GLY A 115 -12.99 10.95 -6.02
CA GLY A 115 -14.25 10.32 -6.41
C GLY A 115 -15.00 9.61 -5.28
N TRP A 116 -14.77 9.94 -4.01
CA TRP A 116 -15.62 9.41 -2.94
C TRP A 116 -16.94 10.19 -2.90
N PRO A 117 -18.08 9.62 -3.30
CA PRO A 117 -19.36 10.21 -2.97
C PRO A 117 -19.57 9.97 -1.48
N ASP A 118 -19.83 11.06 -0.76
CA ASP A 118 -20.27 11.12 0.62
C ASP A 118 -21.17 9.91 0.98
N LEU A 119 -20.61 8.89 1.64
CA LEU A 119 -21.38 7.78 2.21
C LEU A 119 -21.99 8.25 3.53
N THR A 120 -22.91 9.20 3.46
CA THR A 120 -23.85 9.50 4.55
C THR A 120 -24.92 8.43 4.57
N GLY A 121 -24.60 7.26 5.10
CA GLY A 121 -25.56 6.20 5.36
C GLY A 121 -25.15 5.42 6.62
N PRO A 122 -26.07 5.14 7.56
CA PRO A 122 -25.70 4.40 8.76
C PRO A 122 -25.36 2.96 8.39
N VAL A 123 -24.32 2.42 9.04
CA VAL A 123 -24.11 0.98 9.22
C VAL A 123 -25.18 0.38 10.11
#